data_AF-A0A961DLB7-F1
#
_entry.id   AF-A0A961DLB7-F1
#
_cell.length_a   1.000
_cell.length_b   1.000
_cell.length_c   1.000
_cell.angle_alpha   90.00
_cell.angle_beta   90.00
_cell.angle_gamma   90.00
#
_symmetry.space_group_name_H-M   'P 1'
#
loop_
_entity.id
_entity.type
_entity.pdbx_description
1 polymer ?
#
loop_
_entity_poly.entity_id
_entity_poly.type
_entity_poly.pdbx_seq_one_letter_code
_entity_poly.pdbx_strand_id
1 'polypeptide(L)' 'MSSSADLASVASTLEQLMARVGGAVDEFTGTADEDVSIALMDVERSLRSANRRLDRLVKELRRRGL' A
#
# COMPACT_ATOMS: atom_id res chain seq x y z
N MET A 1 16.97 -5.11 16.42
CA MET A 1 15.88 -4.46 15.66
C MET A 1 14.57 -4.93 16.27
N SER A 2 13.61 -4.04 16.50
CA SER A 2 12.28 -4.40 17.04
C SER A 2 11.34 -4.65 15.86
N SER A 3 10.51 -5.69 15.96
CA SER A 3 9.54 -6.06 14.92
C SER A 3 8.58 -4.91 14.58
N SER A 4 8.28 -4.00 15.51
CA SER A 4 7.44 -2.83 15.23
C SER A 4 8.14 -1.76 14.39
N ALA A 5 9.47 -1.67 14.44
CA ALA A 5 10.26 -0.78 13.58
C ALA A 5 10.35 -1.32 12.15
N ASP A 6 10.63 -2.62 12.00
CA ASP A 6 10.71 -3.27 10.69
C ASP A 6 9.36 -3.20 9.95
N LEU A 7 8.26 -3.48 10.66
CA LEU A 7 6.91 -3.40 10.09
C LEU A 7 6.48 -1.96 9.78
N ALA A 8 6.94 -0.96 10.54
CA ALA A 8 6.72 0.43 10.20
C ALA A 8 7.45 0.82 8.89
N SER A 9 8.66 0.31 8.68
CA SER A 9 9.37 0.49 7.40
C SER A 9 8.61 -0.14 6.24
N VAL A 10 8.03 -1.34 6.43
CA VAL A 10 7.20 -1.99 5.40
C VAL A 10 5.97 -1.14 5.06
N ALA A 11 5.32 -0.53 6.06
CA ALA A 11 4.18 0.37 5.83
C ALA A 11 4.56 1.57 4.96
N SER A 12 5.70 2.21 5.24
CA SER A 12 6.22 3.29 4.39
C SER A 12 6.56 2.82 2.97
N THR A 13 7.08 1.60 2.80
CA THR A 13 7.29 1.03 1.46
C THR A 13 5.97 0.82 0.72
N LEU A 14 4.92 0.34 1.40
CA LEU A 14 3.59 0.19 0.79
C LEU A 14 3.02 1.53 0.31
N GLU A 15 3.23 2.62 1.05
CA GLU A 15 2.84 3.97 0.60
C GLU A 15 3.52 4.38 -0.70
N GLN A 16 4.83 4.13 -0.81
CA GLN A 16 5.58 4.41 -2.03
C GLN A 16 5.10 3.55 -3.21
N LEU A 17 4.78 2.27 -2.96
CA LEU A 17 4.23 1.39 -4.00
C LEU A 17 2.85 1.85 -4.46
N MET A 18 1.97 2.27 -3.55
CA MET A 18 0.65 2.82 -3.91
C MET A 18 0.79 4.06 -4.80
N ALA A 19 1.71 4.98 -4.49
CA ALA A 19 1.93 6.17 -5.32
C ALA A 19 2.38 5.81 -6.75
N ARG A 20 3.26 4.81 -6.89
CA ARG A 20 3.73 4.35 -8.21
C ARG A 20 2.64 3.65 -9.00
N VAL A 21 1.81 2.83 -8.34
CA VAL A 21 0.65 2.19 -8.98
C VAL A 21 -0.38 3.24 -9.40
N GLY A 22 -0.65 4.23 -8.56
CA GLY A 22 -1.56 5.35 -8.89
C GLY A 22 -1.08 6.13 -10.12
N GLY A 23 0.23 6.42 -10.21
CA GLY A 23 0.79 7.04 -11.41
C GLY A 23 0.58 6.19 -12.68
N ALA A 24 0.70 4.86 -12.57
CA ALA A 24 0.40 3.97 -13.70
C ALA A 24 -1.10 3.92 -14.04
N VAL A 25 -2.01 4.01 -13.05
CA VAL A 25 -3.46 4.15 -13.32
C VAL A 25 -3.72 5.40 -14.16
N ASP A 26 -3.11 6.53 -13.80
CA ASP A 26 -3.27 7.80 -14.51
C ASP A 26 -2.80 7.70 -15.98
N GLU A 27 -1.76 6.91 -16.27
CA GLU A 27 -1.24 6.70 -17.64
C GLU A 27 -2.25 5.99 -18.56
N PHE A 28 -3.06 5.06 -18.04
CA PHE A 28 -4.00 4.27 -18.84
C PHE A 28 -5.45 4.77 -18.78
N THR A 29 -5.77 5.68 -17.86
CA THR A 29 -7.12 6.21 -17.69
C THR A 29 -7.57 7.00 -18.92
N GLY A 30 -8.73 6.65 -19.48
CA GLY A 30 -9.29 7.30 -20.68
C GLY A 30 -8.57 6.94 -21.98
N THR A 31 -7.66 5.96 -21.96
CA THR A 31 -7.01 5.39 -23.14
C THR A 31 -7.81 4.20 -23.68
N ALA A 32 -7.33 3.58 -24.77
CA ALA A 32 -7.92 2.33 -25.27
C ALA A 32 -7.68 1.13 -24.32
N ASP A 33 -6.73 1.24 -23.39
CA ASP A 33 -6.32 0.19 -22.45
C ASP A 33 -6.96 0.40 -21.06
N GLU A 34 -8.23 0.80 -21.03
CA GLU A 34 -8.94 1.12 -19.79
C GLU A 34 -9.07 -0.09 -18.85
N ASP A 35 -9.06 -1.31 -19.39
CA ASP A 35 -9.00 -2.55 -18.63
C ASP A 35 -7.72 -2.67 -17.78
N VAL A 36 -6.58 -2.20 -18.28
CA VAL A 36 -5.32 -2.11 -17.53
C VAL A 36 -5.46 -1.14 -16.36
N SER A 37 -6.08 0.03 -16.59
CA SER A 37 -6.31 1.02 -15.52
C SER A 37 -7.20 0.43 -14.41
N ILE A 38 -8.24 -0.32 -14.78
CA ILE A 38 -9.13 -1.01 -13.82
C ILE A 38 -8.36 -2.05 -13.00
N ALA A 39 -7.54 -2.87 -13.66
CA ALA A 39 -6.73 -3.87 -12.96
C ALA A 39 -5.73 -3.21 -12.00
N LEU A 40 -5.10 -2.10 -12.39
CA LEU A 40 -4.17 -1.35 -11.54
C LEU A 40 -4.89 -0.70 -10.34
N MET A 41 -6.10 -0.18 -10.51
CA MET A 41 -6.91 0.32 -9.39
C MET A 41 -7.20 -0.77 -8.35
N ASP A 42 -7.45 -2.01 -8.78
CA ASP A 42 -7.68 -3.12 -7.87
C ASP A 42 -6.40 -3.53 -7.11
N VAL A 43 -5.24 -3.45 -7.76
CA VAL A 43 -3.94 -3.58 -7.08
C VAL A 43 -3.76 -2.49 -6.04
N GLU A 44 -4.02 -1.22 -6.38
CA GLU A 44 -3.89 -0.09 -5.46
C GLU A 44 -4.81 -0.26 -4.22
N ARG A 45 -6.07 -0.68 -4.43
CA ARG A 45 -7.03 -0.97 -3.36
C ARG A 45 -6.54 -2.09 -2.43
N SER A 46 -5.91 -3.12 -3.00
CA SER A 46 -5.34 -4.24 -2.25
C SER A 46 -4.17 -3.77 -1.39
N LEU A 47 -3.25 -2.98 -1.95
CA LEU A 47 -2.14 -2.38 -1.22
C LEU A 47 -2.62 -1.46 -0.09
N ARG A 48 -3.63 -0.62 -0.36
CA ARG A 48 -4.22 0.28 0.64
C ARG A 48 -4.86 -0.49 1.79
N SER A 49 -5.49 -1.63 1.50
CA SER A 49 -6.09 -2.49 2.52
C SER A 49 -5.03 -3.21 3.36
N ALA A 50 -3.95 -3.68 2.72
CA ALA A 50 -2.78 -4.24 3.40
C ALA A 50 -2.11 -3.21 4.31
N ASN A 51 -1.86 -1.98 3.82
CA ASN A 51 -1.22 -0.92 4.59
C ASN A 51 -2.02 -0.55 5.84
N ARG A 52 -3.35 -0.36 5.70
CA ARG A 52 -4.25 -0.10 6.84
C ARG A 52 -4.27 -1.23 7.88
N ARG A 53 -4.09 -2.48 7.46
CA ARG A 53 -4.00 -3.63 8.37
C ARG A 53 -2.65 -3.65 9.09
N LEU A 54 -1.57 -3.39 8.36
CA LEU A 54 -0.21 -3.32 8.88
C LEU A 54 -0.06 -2.19 9.90
N ASP A 55 -0.55 -0.99 9.61
CA ASP A 55 -0.53 0.15 10.53
C ASP A 55 -1.20 -0.16 11.87
N ARG A 56 -2.35 -0.86 11.82
CA ARG A 56 -3.06 -1.28 13.03
C ARG A 56 -2.22 -2.25 13.86
N LEU A 57 -1.53 -3.18 13.21
CA LEU A 57 -0.64 -4.15 13.87
C LEU A 57 0.60 -3.46 14.46
N VAL A 58 1.22 -2.52 13.74
CA VAL A 58 2.36 -1.74 14.25
C VAL A 58 1.97 -0.97 15.51
N LYS A 59 0.78 -0.31 15.50
CA LYS A 59 0.25 0.40 16.67
C LYS A 59 0.03 -0.55 17.85
N GLU A 60 -0.50 -1.75 17.59
CA GLU A 60 -0.73 -2.76 18.62
C GLU A 60 0.58 -3.30 19.22
N LEU A 61 1.59 -3.59 18.39
CA LEU A 61 2.91 -4.04 18.85
C LEU A 61 3.59 -3.00 19.75
N ARG A 62 3.54 -1.72 19.34
CA ARG A 62 4.07 -0.61 20.14
C ARG A 62 3.38 -0.50 21.51
N ARG A 63 2.06 -0.68 21.57
CA ARG A 63 1.31 -0.70 22.85
C ARG A 63 1.74 -1.86 23.76
N ARG A 64 2.15 -2.98 23.18
CA ARG A 64 2.63 -4.17 23.91
C ARG A 64 4.11 -4.13 24.27
N GLY A 65 4.85 -3.11 23.81
CA GLY A 65 6.30 -3.01 24.02
C GLY A 65 7.11 -4.03 23.20
N LEU A 66 6.59 -4.45 22.04
CA LEU A 66 7.20 -5.43 21.12
C LEU A 66 7.82 -4.75 19.89
#